data_AF-A0A026VZC1-F1
#
_entry.id   AF-A0A026VZC1-F1
#
_cell.length_a   1.000
_cell.length_b   1.000
_cell.length_c   1.000
_cell.angle_alpha   90.00
_cell.angle_beta   90.00
_cell.angle_gamma   90.00
#
_symmetry.space_group_name_H-M   'P 1'
#
loop_
_entity.id
_entity.type
_entity.pdbx_description
1 polymer ?
#
loop_
_entity_poly.entity_id
_entity_poly.type
_entity_poly.pdbx_seq_one_letter_code
_entity_poly.pdbx_strand_id
1 'polypeptide(L)'
;MEKISLYDGERDILVEISDSSQDAARARNDLAFATDLLNAALNKKKFEEVANSDESIPLIEQSRSVDLEGTSTEERVSDTNISDIEDGDSLCRWTKSTVFLPLETYRSMEEKFLNGKYSQKKVWEKESEILKDKNYDVTGPQCSAKMRSLKKSYKSIKDHNSKSGNDRRTWPFYEV
;
A
#
# COMPACT_ATOMS: atom_id res chain seq x y z
N MET A 1 -13.46 10.53 32.97
CA MET A 1 -12.78 10.04 31.76
C MET A 1 -12.82 11.15 30.73
N GLU A 2 -11.70 11.38 30.07
CA GLU A 2 -11.50 12.40 29.06
C GLU A 2 -11.30 11.73 27.70
N LYS A 3 -11.86 12.32 26.65
CA LYS A 3 -11.73 11.78 25.30
C LYS A 3 -10.53 12.39 24.60
N ILE A 4 -9.71 11.55 23.98
CA ILE A 4 -8.59 11.95 23.14
C ILE A 4 -8.72 11.30 21.77
N SER A 5 -8.38 12.05 20.72
CA SER A 5 -8.36 11.55 19.35
C SER A 5 -6.91 11.35 18.93
N LEU A 6 -6.52 10.10 18.67
CA LEU A 6 -5.19 9.74 18.21
C LEU A 6 -5.25 9.31 16.74
N TYR A 7 -4.36 9.87 15.94
CA TYR A 7 -4.27 9.56 14.50
C TYR A 7 -3.19 8.49 14.26
N ASP A 8 -3.59 7.39 13.63
CA ASP A 8 -2.69 6.35 13.15
C ASP A 8 -2.31 6.64 11.69
N GLY A 9 -1.07 7.07 11.46
CA GLY A 9 -0.58 7.37 10.12
C GLY A 9 -0.30 6.15 9.24
N GLU A 10 -0.22 4.95 9.82
CA GLU A 10 -0.02 3.72 9.04
C GLU A 10 -1.35 3.24 8.45
N ARG A 11 -2.40 3.29 9.28
CA ARG A 11 -3.75 2.81 8.94
C ARG A 11 -4.68 3.91 8.42
N ASP A 12 -4.25 5.16 8.49
CA ASP A 12 -5.00 6.36 8.12
C ASP A 12 -6.37 6.45 8.82
N ILE A 13 -6.38 6.13 10.11
CA ILE A 13 -7.58 6.13 10.95
C ILE A 13 -7.40 7.05 12.15
N LEU A 14 -8.50 7.70 12.55
CA LEU A 14 -8.59 8.44 13.80
C LEU A 14 -9.30 7.58 14.84
N VAL A 15 -8.62 7.30 15.95
CA VAL A 15 -9.16 6.49 17.05
C VAL A 15 -9.48 7.39 18.23
N GLU A 16 -10.75 7.40 18.63
CA GLU A 16 -11.23 8.13 19.81
C GLU A 16 -11.14 7.20 21.04
N ILE A 17 -10.34 7.58 22.02
CA ILE A 17 -10.07 6.80 23.24
C ILE A 17 -10.58 7.59 24.44
N SER A 18 -11.30 6.93 25.35
CA SER A 18 -11.77 7.50 26.62
C SER A 18 -10.93 6.95 27.76
N ASP A 19 -10.16 7.79 28.43
CA ASP A 19 -9.25 7.37 29.51
C ASP A 19 -9.30 8.32 30.73
N SER A 20 -8.53 8.04 31.78
CA SER A 20 -8.37 8.94 32.91
C SER A 20 -7.78 10.29 32.47
N SER A 21 -8.11 11.39 33.17
CA SER A 21 -7.55 12.70 32.82
C SER A 21 -6.03 12.77 32.98
N GLN A 22 -5.44 11.94 33.85
CA GLN A 22 -3.98 11.84 33.97
C GLN A 22 -3.34 11.16 32.76
N ASP A 23 -3.92 10.05 32.29
CA ASP A 23 -3.41 9.30 31.15
C ASP A 23 -3.65 10.06 29.83
N ALA A 24 -4.78 10.76 29.71
CA ALA A 24 -5.05 11.66 28.59
C ALA A 24 -4.02 12.81 28.52
N ALA A 25 -3.66 13.41 29.66
CA ALA A 25 -2.62 14.43 29.71
C ALA A 25 -1.23 13.87 29.38
N ARG A 26 -0.95 12.63 29.79
CA ARG A 26 0.30 11.93 29.46
C ARG A 26 0.41 11.66 27.96
N ALA A 27 -0.65 11.14 27.34
CA ALA A 27 -0.69 10.88 25.89
C ALA A 27 -0.49 12.14 25.03
N ARG A 28 -0.80 13.33 25.56
CA ARG A 28 -0.55 14.60 24.84
C ARG A 28 0.92 15.02 24.83
N ASN A 29 1.69 14.61 25.84
CA ASN A 29 3.08 15.05 26.04
C ASN A 29 4.12 13.93 25.79
N ASP A 30 3.70 12.67 25.82
CA ASP A 30 4.54 11.49 25.68
C ASP A 30 4.09 10.69 24.45
N LEU A 31 4.89 10.78 23.39
CA LEU A 31 4.61 10.12 22.11
C LEU A 31 4.60 8.60 22.23
N ALA A 32 5.51 8.01 23.03
CA ALA A 32 5.59 6.55 23.18
C ALA A 32 4.34 6.03 23.89
N PHE A 33 3.91 6.72 24.95
CA PHE A 33 2.68 6.39 25.64
C PHE A 33 1.44 6.53 24.73
N ALA A 34 1.37 7.57 23.89
CA ALA A 34 0.29 7.74 22.93
C ALA A 34 0.23 6.60 21.90
N THR A 35 1.39 6.16 21.39
CA THR A 35 1.49 5.03 20.46
C THR A 35 1.06 3.72 21.13
N ASP A 36 1.52 3.44 22.35
CA ASP A 36 1.13 2.24 23.10
C ASP A 36 -0.38 2.21 23.38
N LEU A 37 -0.95 3.35 23.75
CA LEU A 37 -2.37 3.50 24.02
C LEU A 37 -3.22 3.27 22.75
N LEU A 38 -2.78 3.82 21.61
CA LEU A 38 -3.39 3.59 20.31
C LEU A 38 -3.34 2.10 19.92
N ASN A 39 -2.18 1.45 20.07
CA ASN A 39 -2.00 0.02 19.77
C ASN A 39 -2.85 -0.88 20.67
N ALA A 40 -2.95 -0.56 21.96
CA ALA A 40 -3.80 -1.29 22.90
C ALA A 40 -5.28 -1.19 22.51
N ALA A 41 -5.75 0.00 22.12
CA ALA A 41 -7.13 0.20 21.65
C ALA A 41 -7.42 -0.56 20.35
N LEU A 42 -6.46 -0.59 19.41
CA LEU A 42 -6.59 -1.33 18.15
C LEU A 42 -6.59 -2.85 18.35
N ASN A 43 -5.74 -3.35 19.24
CA ASN A 43 -5.75 -4.77 19.60
C ASN A 43 -7.05 -5.15 20.29
N LYS A 44 -7.60 -4.31 21.17
CA LYS A 44 -8.89 -4.55 21.81
C LYS A 44 -10.02 -4.70 20.78
N LYS A 45 -10.08 -3.83 19.77
CA LYS A 45 -11.02 -3.97 18.64
C LYS A 45 -10.82 -5.27 17.85
N LYS A 46 -9.57 -5.65 17.61
CA LYS A 46 -9.23 -6.91 16.94
C LYS A 46 -9.67 -8.15 17.72
N PHE A 47 -9.56 -8.13 19.05
CA PHE A 47 -10.05 -9.21 19.92
C PHE A 47 -11.59 -9.25 19.99
N GLU A 48 -12.26 -8.11 19.95
CA GLU A 48 -13.73 -8.01 19.91
C GLU A 48 -14.32 -8.52 18.57
N GLU A 49 -13.59 -8.34 17.45
CA GLU A 49 -13.96 -8.91 16.14
C GLU A 49 -13.73 -10.43 16.05
N VAL A 50 -12.63 -10.94 16.61
CA VAL A 50 -12.29 -12.38 16.59
C VAL A 50 -13.20 -13.22 17.50
N ALA A 51 -13.79 -12.62 18.54
CA ALA A 51 -14.77 -13.31 19.40
C ALA A 51 -16.17 -13.49 18.74
N ASN A 52 -16.41 -12.93 17.54
CA ASN A 52 -17.70 -12.97 16.84
C ASN A 52 -17.72 -13.81 15.56
N SER A 53 -16.65 -14.56 15.24
CA SER A 53 -16.63 -15.48 14.10
C SER A 53 -16.03 -16.83 14.51
N ASP A 54 -16.91 -17.80 14.70
CA ASP A 54 -16.62 -19.21 14.90
C ASP A 54 -16.11 -19.88 13.60
N GLU A 55 -15.27 -20.89 13.78
CA GLU A 55 -14.74 -21.90 12.85
C GLU A 55 -13.65 -21.58 11.78
N SER A 56 -12.43 -22.03 12.14
CA SER A 56 -11.67 -23.11 11.46
C SER A 56 -10.74 -22.80 10.27
N ILE A 57 -9.43 -22.84 10.57
CA ILE A 57 -8.26 -22.85 9.67
C ILE A 57 -7.99 -24.28 9.15
N PRO A 58 -7.40 -24.44 7.95
CA PRO A 58 -6.34 -25.44 7.80
C PRO A 58 -5.04 -24.91 7.17
N LEU A 59 -3.91 -25.29 7.81
CA LEU A 59 -2.54 -25.22 7.30
C LEU A 59 -2.36 -26.13 6.08
N ILE A 60 -1.62 -25.69 5.05
CA ILE A 60 -0.83 -26.58 4.18
C ILE A 60 0.51 -25.92 3.77
N GLU A 61 1.59 -26.62 4.11
CA GLU A 61 2.98 -26.44 3.65
C GLU A 61 3.22 -27.02 2.23
N GLN A 62 4.35 -26.62 1.62
CA GLN A 62 5.18 -27.30 0.60
C GLN A 62 5.00 -27.03 -0.92
N SER A 63 5.92 -26.19 -1.43
CA SER A 63 6.93 -26.41 -2.50
C SER A 63 6.54 -26.94 -3.91
N ARG A 64 6.88 -26.16 -4.95
CA ARG A 64 7.65 -26.51 -6.20
C ARG A 64 7.56 -25.34 -7.21
N SER A 65 8.66 -24.68 -7.61
CA SER A 65 9.58 -25.00 -8.74
C SER A 65 8.93 -24.98 -10.14
N VAL A 66 9.25 -24.00 -10.99
CA VAL A 66 9.64 -24.14 -12.42
C VAL A 66 10.07 -22.80 -13.04
N ASP A 67 11.04 -22.90 -13.96
CA ASP A 67 11.89 -21.87 -14.57
C ASP A 67 11.37 -21.25 -15.89
N LEU A 68 12.03 -20.14 -16.30
CA LEU A 68 12.43 -19.69 -17.67
C LEU A 68 11.36 -19.57 -18.79
N GLU A 69 11.39 -18.71 -19.81
CA GLU A 69 12.31 -17.73 -20.42
C GLU A 69 11.44 -16.93 -21.44
N GLY A 70 11.83 -15.73 -21.92
CA GLY A 70 11.01 -15.10 -22.97
C GLY A 70 11.29 -13.66 -23.41
N THR A 71 12.53 -13.42 -23.85
CA THR A 71 12.97 -12.52 -24.93
C THR A 71 12.58 -11.02 -25.02
N SER A 72 13.66 -10.25 -25.14
CA SER A 72 13.91 -8.90 -25.65
C SER A 72 12.93 -8.25 -26.62
N THR A 73 12.74 -6.94 -26.43
CA THR A 73 12.98 -5.96 -27.50
C THR A 73 13.32 -4.61 -26.89
N GLU A 74 14.47 -4.06 -27.30
CA GLU A 74 15.03 -2.79 -26.87
C GLU A 74 14.46 -1.64 -27.70
N GLU A 75 14.18 -0.50 -27.07
CA GLU A 75 14.43 0.81 -27.68
C GLU A 75 14.95 1.80 -26.62
N ARG A 76 16.12 2.39 -26.92
CA ARG A 76 16.72 3.60 -26.31
C ARG A 76 15.71 4.76 -26.38
N VAL A 77 15.70 5.78 -25.52
CA VAL A 77 16.78 6.77 -25.31
C VAL A 77 16.59 7.54 -23.97
N SER A 78 17.73 8.11 -23.54
CA SER A 78 17.94 9.36 -22.79
C SER A 78 17.66 9.40 -21.28
N ASP A 79 18.79 9.38 -20.57
CA ASP A 79 19.03 9.90 -19.23
C ASP A 79 18.47 11.31 -19.07
N THR A 80 17.61 11.51 -18.07
CA THR A 80 17.54 12.78 -17.35
C THR A 80 17.12 12.52 -15.91
N ASN A 81 17.77 13.26 -15.02
CA ASN A 81 17.72 13.17 -13.58
C ASN A 81 16.32 13.09 -12.97
N ILE A 82 16.31 12.42 -11.82
CA ILE A 82 15.34 12.53 -10.74
C ILE A 82 15.12 14.02 -10.42
N SER A 83 13.92 14.50 -10.72
CA SER A 83 13.30 15.60 -10.01
C SER A 83 11.81 15.48 -10.20
N ASP A 84 11.10 15.67 -9.10
CA ASP A 84 9.65 15.67 -8.95
C ASP A 84 8.93 16.23 -10.18
N ILE A 85 8.07 15.41 -10.77
CA ILE A 85 7.04 15.88 -11.69
C ILE A 85 5.74 15.83 -10.89
N GLU A 86 5.50 16.92 -10.16
CA GLU A 86 4.16 17.39 -9.85
C GLU A 86 3.55 17.90 -11.16
N ASP A 87 2.91 17.01 -11.92
CA ASP A 87 2.05 17.39 -13.04
C ASP A 87 0.59 17.31 -12.61
N GLY A 88 0.07 18.49 -12.25
CA GLY A 88 -1.23 19.00 -12.71
C GLY A 88 -2.48 18.19 -12.38
N ASP A 89 -3.17 18.66 -11.33
CA ASP A 89 -4.62 18.52 -11.12
C ASP A 89 -5.14 17.13 -10.71
N SER A 90 -4.59 16.62 -9.60
CA SER A 90 -5.39 16.08 -8.50
C SER A 90 -4.53 15.95 -7.25
N LEU A 91 -4.99 16.56 -6.16
CA LEU A 91 -4.31 16.66 -4.86
C LEU A 91 -4.29 15.31 -4.10
N CYS A 92 -4.29 14.18 -4.79
CA CYS A 92 -4.14 12.87 -4.17
C CYS A 92 -2.65 12.65 -3.85
N ARG A 93 -2.22 13.07 -2.66
CA ARG A 93 -0.90 12.74 -2.13
C ARG A 93 -0.84 11.25 -1.83
N TRP A 94 -0.35 10.47 -2.80
CA TRP A 94 -0.17 9.03 -2.67
C TRP A 94 0.78 8.69 -1.51
N THR A 95 0.24 8.32 -0.35
CA THR A 95 1.04 7.82 0.78
C THR A 95 1.44 6.36 0.53
N LYS A 96 2.35 5.80 1.34
CA LYS A 96 2.75 4.39 1.21
C LYS A 96 1.53 3.45 1.31
N SER A 97 0.61 3.73 2.24
CA SER A 97 -0.63 2.96 2.42
C SER A 97 -1.56 3.07 1.21
N THR A 98 -1.67 4.26 0.59
CA THR A 98 -2.44 4.45 -0.64
C THR A 98 -1.81 3.77 -1.86
N VAL A 99 -0.48 3.58 -1.88
CA VAL A 99 0.24 2.90 -2.97
C VAL A 99 0.16 1.37 -2.85
N PHE A 100 0.07 0.85 -1.63
CA PHE A 100 -0.06 -0.58 -1.36
C PHE A 100 -1.33 -1.16 -1.97
N LEU A 101 -2.45 -0.43 -1.87
CA LEU A 101 -3.76 -0.88 -2.37
C LEU A 101 -3.75 -1.17 -3.89
N PRO A 102 -3.34 -0.23 -4.77
CA PRO A 102 -3.20 -0.52 -6.19
C PRO A 102 -2.30 -1.72 -6.51
N LEU A 103 -1.24 -1.96 -5.74
CA LEU A 103 -0.31 -3.08 -5.93
C LEU A 103 -0.95 -4.41 -5.54
N GLU A 104 -1.63 -4.47 -4.41
CA GLU A 104 -2.37 -5.66 -3.94
C GLU A 104 -3.49 -6.02 -4.92
N THR A 105 -4.25 -5.02 -5.38
CA THR A 105 -5.30 -5.21 -6.37
C THR A 105 -4.72 -5.66 -7.71
N TYR A 106 -3.59 -5.08 -8.13
CA TYR A 106 -2.91 -5.52 -9.34
C TYR A 106 -2.45 -6.98 -9.24
N ARG A 107 -1.85 -7.39 -8.12
CA ARG A 107 -1.45 -8.78 -7.87
C ARG A 107 -2.64 -9.74 -7.93
N SER A 108 -3.72 -9.41 -7.25
CA SER A 108 -4.96 -10.20 -7.22
C SER A 108 -5.69 -10.26 -8.57
N MET A 109 -5.41 -9.30 -9.45
CA MET A 109 -6.03 -9.20 -10.77
C MET A 109 -5.06 -9.50 -11.91
N GLU A 110 -3.80 -9.86 -11.64
CA GLU A 110 -2.77 -10.08 -12.65
C GLU A 110 -3.19 -11.18 -13.64
N GLU A 111 -3.72 -12.29 -13.15
CA GLU A 111 -4.29 -13.35 -14.01
C GLU A 111 -5.45 -12.85 -14.89
N LYS A 112 -6.26 -11.91 -14.37
CA LYS A 112 -7.38 -11.30 -15.11
C LYS A 112 -6.88 -10.31 -16.17
N PHE A 113 -5.77 -9.60 -15.90
CA PHE A 113 -5.08 -8.75 -16.86
C PHE A 113 -4.44 -9.57 -17.98
N LEU A 114 -3.86 -10.73 -17.67
CA LEU A 114 -3.20 -11.61 -18.63
C LEU A 114 -4.19 -12.35 -19.55
N ASN A 115 -5.35 -12.75 -19.02
CA ASN A 115 -6.35 -13.50 -19.78
C ASN A 115 -7.15 -12.65 -20.80
N GLY A 116 -6.94 -11.33 -20.87
CA GLY A 116 -7.54 -10.43 -21.88
C GLY A 116 -9.07 -10.27 -21.84
N LYS A 117 -9.76 -11.01 -20.98
CA LYS A 117 -11.23 -11.02 -20.85
C LYS A 117 -11.80 -9.85 -20.05
N TYR A 118 -10.95 -9.08 -19.37
CA TYR A 118 -11.36 -8.00 -18.48
C TYR A 118 -10.93 -6.63 -19.00
N SER A 119 -11.85 -5.66 -18.94
CA SER A 119 -11.54 -4.28 -19.26
C SER A 119 -10.69 -3.67 -18.15
N GLN A 120 -9.44 -3.33 -18.46
CA GLN A 120 -8.54 -2.64 -17.52
C GLN A 120 -9.15 -1.34 -16.99
N LYS A 121 -9.92 -0.64 -17.82
CA LYS A 121 -10.64 0.58 -17.44
C LYS A 121 -11.56 0.31 -16.24
N LYS A 122 -12.40 -0.72 -16.33
CA LYS A 122 -13.35 -1.09 -15.27
C LYS A 122 -12.65 -1.50 -13.97
N VAL A 123 -11.48 -2.14 -14.10
CA VAL A 123 -10.66 -2.50 -12.93
C VAL A 123 -10.20 -1.24 -12.19
N TRP A 124 -9.65 -0.27 -12.92
CA TRP A 124 -9.17 0.96 -12.31
C TRP A 124 -10.30 1.84 -11.78
N GLU A 125 -11.47 1.85 -12.44
CA GLU A 125 -12.66 2.51 -11.92
C GLU A 125 -13.07 1.91 -10.56
N LYS A 126 -13.18 0.58 -10.47
CA LYS A 126 -13.51 -0.11 -9.21
C LYS A 126 -12.47 0.15 -8.11
N GLU A 127 -11.18 0.15 -8.46
CA GLU A 127 -10.12 0.46 -7.50
C GLU A 127 -10.23 1.90 -6.98
N SER A 128 -10.56 2.83 -7.87
CA SER A 128 -10.77 4.23 -7.48
C SER A 128 -11.97 4.41 -6.55
N GLU A 129 -13.03 3.61 -6.71
CA GLU A 129 -14.17 3.59 -5.77
C GLU A 129 -13.73 3.11 -4.38
N ILE A 130 -12.96 2.01 -4.31
CA ILE A 130 -12.40 1.50 -3.05
C ILE A 130 -11.51 2.54 -2.35
N LEU A 131 -10.72 3.28 -3.14
CA LEU A 131 -9.86 4.34 -2.60
C LEU A 131 -10.68 5.55 -2.12
N LYS A 132 -11.77 5.90 -2.82
CA LYS A 132 -12.71 6.94 -2.37
C LYS A 132 -13.40 6.58 -1.06
N ASP A 133 -13.79 5.31 -0.88
CA ASP A 133 -14.37 4.82 0.38
C ASP A 133 -13.40 4.96 1.56
N LYS A 134 -12.09 5.01 1.27
CA LYS A 134 -11.02 5.26 2.24
C LYS A 134 -10.62 6.73 2.35
N ASN A 135 -11.46 7.65 1.87
CA ASN A 135 -11.22 9.10 1.83
C ASN A 135 -10.05 9.54 0.92
N TYR A 136 -9.66 8.73 -0.07
CA TYR A 136 -8.74 9.18 -1.12
C TYR A 136 -9.52 9.63 -2.35
N ASP A 137 -9.43 10.92 -2.67
CA ASP A 137 -10.04 11.46 -3.89
C ASP A 137 -9.17 11.15 -5.12
N VAL A 138 -9.35 9.95 -5.67
CA VAL A 138 -8.65 9.47 -6.86
C VAL A 138 -9.62 8.95 -7.90
N THR A 139 -9.21 8.98 -9.17
CA THR A 139 -9.97 8.46 -10.31
C THR A 139 -9.29 7.23 -10.90
N GLY A 140 -10.05 6.42 -11.66
CA GLY A 140 -9.49 5.26 -12.36
C GLY A 140 -8.29 5.58 -13.25
N PRO A 141 -8.32 6.64 -14.08
CA PRO A 141 -7.15 7.08 -14.85
C PRO A 141 -5.92 7.38 -13.98
N GLN A 142 -6.10 7.97 -12.80
CA GLN A 142 -5.00 8.24 -11.87
C GLN A 142 -4.44 6.97 -11.26
N CYS A 143 -5.29 6.00 -10.90
CA CYS A 143 -4.86 4.68 -10.44
C CYS A 143 -4.03 3.97 -11.52
N SER A 144 -4.48 4.04 -12.77
CA SER A 144 -3.74 3.49 -13.91
C SER A 144 -2.38 4.18 -14.13
N ALA A 145 -2.35 5.52 -14.09
CA ALA A 145 -1.12 6.28 -14.22
C ALA A 145 -0.13 5.95 -13.08
N LYS A 146 -0.63 5.88 -11.84
CA LYS A 146 0.19 5.52 -10.67
C LYS A 146 0.79 4.13 -10.82
N MET A 147 0.00 3.14 -11.24
CA MET A 147 0.48 1.77 -11.48
C MET A 147 1.57 1.72 -12.55
N ARG A 148 1.43 2.47 -13.65
CA ARG A 148 2.47 2.56 -14.68
C ARG A 148 3.77 3.11 -14.12
N SER A 149 3.71 4.17 -13.31
CA SER A 149 4.88 4.76 -12.65
C SER A 149 5.56 3.79 -11.68
N LEU A 150 4.78 3.00 -10.93
CA LEU A 150 5.32 1.97 -10.03
C LEU A 150 6.07 0.88 -10.80
N LYS A 151 5.46 0.35 -11.87
CA LYS A 151 6.11 -0.64 -12.75
C LYS A 151 7.42 -0.12 -13.36
N LYS A 152 7.42 1.15 -13.80
CA LYS A 152 8.63 1.80 -14.32
C LYS A 152 9.73 1.89 -13.26
N SER A 153 9.37 2.28 -12.04
CA SER A 153 10.30 2.38 -10.91
C SER A 153 10.90 1.03 -10.55
N TYR A 154 10.05 -0.01 -10.41
CA TYR A 154 10.49 -1.38 -10.17
C TYR A 154 11.50 -1.85 -11.23
N LYS A 155 11.16 -1.66 -12.52
CA LYS A 155 12.04 -2.07 -13.62
C LYS A 155 13.37 -1.31 -13.59
N SER A 156 13.34 0.01 -13.38
CA SER A 156 14.56 0.82 -13.26
C SER A 156 15.49 0.34 -12.14
N ILE A 157 14.94 0.02 -10.96
CA ILE A 157 15.70 -0.50 -9.83
C ILE A 157 16.26 -1.89 -10.14
N LYS A 158 15.45 -2.77 -10.73
CA LYS A 158 15.88 -4.11 -11.14
C LYS A 158 17.02 -4.06 -12.15
N ASP A 159 16.90 -3.22 -13.17
CA ASP A 159 17.91 -3.04 -14.23
C ASP A 159 19.19 -2.38 -13.70
N HIS A 160 19.08 -1.50 -12.69
CA HIS A 160 20.24 -0.96 -11.99
C HIS A 160 20.98 -2.07 -11.22
N ASN A 161 20.24 -2.92 -10.51
CA ASN A 161 20.78 -3.97 -9.66
C ASN A 161 21.34 -5.18 -10.42
N SER A 162 21.01 -5.34 -11.71
CA SER A 162 21.55 -6.40 -12.55
C SER A 162 22.93 -6.07 -13.14
N LYS A 163 23.39 -4.82 -13.03
CA LYS A 163 24.70 -4.39 -13.54
C LYS A 163 25.78 -4.62 -12.48
N SER A 164 26.87 -5.30 -12.88
CA SER A 164 28.02 -5.53 -12.00
C SER A 164 28.73 -4.21 -11.66
N GLY A 165 29.21 -4.08 -10.42
CA GLY A 165 29.86 -2.85 -9.91
C GLY A 165 28.90 -1.76 -9.41
N ASN A 166 27.58 -1.95 -9.54
CA ASN A 166 26.60 -1.04 -8.95
C ASN A 166 26.29 -1.39 -7.49
N ASP A 167 26.05 -0.36 -6.68
CA ASP A 167 25.45 -0.51 -5.37
C ASP A 167 24.01 -1.02 -5.47
N ARG A 168 23.59 -1.82 -4.47
CA ARG A 168 22.23 -2.37 -4.44
C ARG A 168 21.25 -1.28 -4.06
N ARG A 169 20.21 -1.11 -4.88
CA ARG A 169 19.05 -0.26 -4.58
C ARG A 169 17.89 -1.11 -4.09
N THR A 170 17.17 -0.64 -3.09
CA THR A 170 15.96 -1.29 -2.58
C THR A 170 14.72 -0.56 -3.07
N TRP A 171 13.65 -1.30 -3.34
CA TRP A 171 12.34 -0.74 -3.63
C TRP A 171 11.43 -1.03 -2.42
N PRO A 172 10.76 0.00 -1.85
CA PRO A 172 9.95 -0.18 -0.64
C PRO A 172 8.77 -1.15 -0.78
N PHE A 173 8.44 -1.56 -2.01
CA PHE A 173 7.28 -2.38 -2.33
C PHE A 173 7.67 -3.75 -2.90
N TYR A 174 8.90 -4.23 -2.64
CA TYR A 174 9.33 -5.56 -3.09
C TYR A 174 8.57 -6.72 -2.45
N GLU A 175 8.03 -6.51 -1.25
CA GLU A 175 7.35 -7.55 -0.45
C GLU A 175 5.81 -7.54 -0.62
N VAL A 176 5.29 -6.69 -1.51
CA VAL A 176 3.87 -6.69 -1.90
C VAL A 176 3.64 -7.81 -2.91
#